data_AF-A0A843DA15-F1
#
_entry.id   AF-A0A843DA15-F1
#
_cell.length_a   1.000
_cell.length_b   1.000
_cell.length_c   1.000
_cell.angle_alpha   90.00
_cell.angle_beta   90.00
_cell.angle_gamma   90.00
#
_symmetry.space_group_name_H-M   'P 1'
#
loop_
_entity.id
_entity.type
_entity.pdbx_description
1 polymer ?
#
loop_
_entity_poly.entity_id
_entity_poly.type
_entity_poly.pdbx_seq_one_letter_code
_entity_poly.pdbx_strand_id
1 'polypeptide(L)'
;MFFKIPTLNDVKLIIVCYILSMIYSLVAILGLTALGVPTAANTAIPTQSIYPMASNAVIMLIGLMEEELFKIIMLIILMAAIYYFTKNKKLSVILGVFLNLMIFGLCHLSAYNYNVIQCIVVIGLGSFFNLFVYLKTKNIVNSYIVHVLIDFLFDSIGIIFAFHYMGVF
;
A
#
# COMPACT_ATOMS: atom_id res chain seq x y z
N MET A 1 11.93 16.24 -9.12
CA MET A 1 11.76 16.99 -7.86
C MET A 1 10.77 16.19 -7.04
N PHE A 2 11.18 15.71 -5.86
CA PHE A 2 10.47 14.67 -5.12
C PHE A 2 9.17 15.17 -4.45
N PHE A 3 9.10 16.45 -4.09
CA PHE A 3 7.92 17.05 -3.46
C PHE A 3 7.37 18.19 -4.33
N LYS A 4 6.14 18.04 -4.82
CA LYS A 4 5.42 19.06 -5.59
C LYS A 4 3.93 19.04 -5.23
N ILE A 5 3.27 20.19 -5.41
CA ILE A 5 1.81 20.28 -5.32
C ILE A 5 1.18 19.52 -6.50
N PRO A 6 0.16 18.67 -6.27
CA PRO A 6 -0.52 17.93 -7.34
C PRO A 6 -1.17 18.86 -8.37
N THR A 7 -1.06 18.50 -9.65
CA THR A 7 -1.80 19.14 -10.75
C THR A 7 -3.15 18.46 -10.96
N LEU A 8 -4.06 19.07 -11.74
CA LEU A 8 -5.36 18.45 -12.07
C LEU A 8 -5.23 17.08 -12.77
N ASN A 9 -4.18 16.90 -13.58
CA ASN A 9 -3.91 15.61 -14.23
C ASN A 9 -3.42 14.57 -13.22
N ASP A 10 -2.67 14.99 -12.21
CA ASP A 10 -2.25 14.11 -11.12
C ASP A 10 -3.46 13.66 -10.29
N VAL A 11 -4.41 14.56 -10.02
CA VAL A 11 -5.64 14.23 -9.28
C VAL A 11 -6.44 13.14 -9.98
N LYS A 12 -6.58 13.20 -11.31
CA LYS A 12 -7.24 12.13 -12.08
C LYS A 12 -6.53 10.78 -11.91
N LEU A 13 -5.21 10.78 -12.00
CA LEU A 13 -4.40 9.57 -11.82
C LEU A 13 -4.53 9.01 -10.39
N ILE A 14 -4.50 9.87 -9.38
CA ILE A 14 -4.67 9.52 -7.96
C ILE A 14 -6.01 8.79 -7.77
N ILE A 15 -7.12 9.35 -8.28
CA ILE A 15 -8.46 8.76 -8.14
C ILE A 15 -8.53 7.40 -8.84
N VAL A 16 -8.02 7.29 -10.07
CA VAL A 16 -8.02 6.03 -10.82
C VAL A 16 -7.21 4.95 -10.09
N CYS A 17 -6.01 5.28 -9.62
CA CYS A 17 -5.16 4.33 -8.89
C CYS A 17 -5.76 3.91 -7.54
N TYR A 18 -6.42 4.83 -6.84
CA TYR A 18 -7.18 4.51 -5.63
C TYR A 18 -8.28 3.48 -5.90
N ILE A 19 -9.13 3.71 -6.91
CA ILE A 19 -10.22 2.78 -7.27
C ILE A 19 -9.67 1.42 -7.69
N LEU A 20 -8.63 1.40 -8.52
CA LEU A 20 -8.00 0.15 -8.96
C LEU A 20 -7.39 -0.62 -7.79
N SER A 21 -6.81 0.08 -6.80
CA SER A 21 -6.31 -0.54 -5.58
C SER A 21 -7.42 -1.21 -4.79
N MET A 22 -8.58 -0.57 -4.63
CA MET A 22 -9.72 -1.16 -3.94
C MET A 22 -10.22 -2.44 -4.65
N ILE A 23 -10.36 -2.38 -5.98
CA ILE A 23 -10.78 -3.53 -6.78
C ILE A 23 -9.77 -4.67 -6.64
N TYR A 24 -8.48 -4.34 -6.72
CA TYR A 24 -7.42 -5.33 -6.55
C TYR A 24 -7.47 -6.00 -5.19
N SER A 25 -7.54 -5.23 -4.10
CA SER A 25 -7.59 -5.77 -2.74
C SER A 25 -8.79 -6.69 -2.54
N LEU A 26 -9.98 -6.31 -3.06
CA LEU A 26 -11.17 -7.14 -3.00
C LEU A 26 -10.98 -8.47 -3.77
N VAL A 27 -10.50 -8.40 -5.01
CA VAL A 27 -10.26 -9.59 -5.85
C VAL A 27 -9.20 -10.50 -5.23
N ALA A 28 -8.13 -9.92 -4.68
CA ALA A 28 -7.06 -10.66 -4.02
C ALA A 28 -7.58 -11.42 -2.79
N ILE A 29 -8.34 -10.76 -1.91
CA ILE A 29 -8.91 -11.39 -0.70
C ILE A 29 -9.91 -12.49 -1.07
N LEU A 30 -10.80 -12.24 -2.05
CA LEU A 30 -11.75 -13.25 -2.53
C LEU A 30 -11.03 -14.44 -3.16
N GLY A 31 -9.99 -14.18 -3.95
CA GLY A 31 -9.15 -15.22 -4.55
C GLY A 31 -8.43 -16.07 -3.51
N LEU A 32 -7.84 -15.47 -2.49
CA LEU A 32 -7.20 -16.20 -1.38
C LEU A 32 -8.22 -17.06 -0.61
N THR A 33 -9.40 -16.50 -0.32
CA THR A 33 -10.50 -17.22 0.34
C THR A 33 -10.95 -18.42 -0.49
N ALA A 34 -11.14 -18.25 -1.80
CA ALA A 34 -11.53 -19.32 -2.71
C ALA A 34 -10.48 -20.45 -2.81
N LEU A 35 -9.20 -20.12 -2.59
CA LEU A 35 -8.09 -21.07 -2.53
C LEU A 35 -7.90 -21.69 -1.13
N GLY A 36 -8.74 -21.34 -0.15
CA GLY A 36 -8.63 -21.82 1.24
C GLY A 36 -7.43 -21.25 2.00
N VAL A 37 -6.85 -20.14 1.53
CA VAL A 37 -5.75 -19.45 2.21
C VAL A 37 -6.34 -18.55 3.30
N PRO A 38 -6.03 -18.78 4.58
CA PRO A 38 -6.55 -17.94 5.66
C PRO A 38 -6.00 -16.52 5.53
N THR A 39 -6.78 -15.53 5.95
CA THR A 39 -6.33 -14.13 6.10
C THR A 39 -6.35 -13.74 7.57
N ALA A 40 -5.42 -12.88 7.98
CA ALA A 40 -5.32 -12.33 9.32
C ALA A 40 -5.80 -10.87 9.31
N ALA A 41 -6.46 -10.46 10.39
CA ALA A 41 -6.71 -9.05 10.67
C ALA A 41 -5.40 -8.34 11.03
N ASN A 42 -5.32 -7.04 10.72
CA ASN A 42 -4.17 -6.23 11.08
C ASN A 42 -4.12 -6.01 12.60
N THR A 43 -3.12 -6.59 13.26
CA THR A 43 -2.94 -6.49 14.71
C THR A 43 -2.37 -5.15 15.18
N ALA A 44 -1.85 -4.33 14.26
CA ALA A 44 -1.35 -3.00 14.55
C ALA A 44 -2.45 -1.95 14.71
N ILE A 45 -3.71 -2.27 14.37
CA ILE A 45 -4.87 -1.42 14.61
C ILE A 45 -5.42 -1.72 16.01
N PRO A 46 -5.32 -0.79 16.99
CA PRO A 46 -5.82 -1.03 18.34
C PRO A 46 -7.34 -1.21 18.33
N THR A 47 -7.83 -2.31 18.91
CA THR A 47 -9.26 -2.63 19.01
C THR A 47 -10.03 -1.77 20.02
N GLN A 48 -9.39 -0.82 20.71
CA GLN A 48 -10.00 -0.12 21.85
C GLN A 48 -9.81 1.40 21.82
N SER A 49 -10.96 2.08 21.85
CA SER A 49 -11.22 3.51 22.11
C SER A 49 -11.11 4.50 20.94
N ILE A 50 -12.17 5.30 20.80
CA ILE A 50 -12.36 6.36 19.79
C ILE A 50 -11.63 7.66 20.21
N TYR A 51 -11.10 7.72 21.44
CA TYR A 51 -10.66 8.95 22.09
C TYR A 51 -9.23 9.45 21.76
N PRO A 52 -8.25 8.64 21.28
CA PRO A 52 -6.98 9.17 20.78
C PRO A 52 -6.92 9.27 19.24
N MET A 53 -8.06 9.28 18.53
CA MET A 53 -8.09 9.29 17.05
C MET A 53 -7.33 10.47 16.44
N ALA A 54 -7.44 11.67 17.03
CA ALA A 54 -6.82 12.87 16.47
C ALA A 54 -5.28 12.93 16.68
N SER A 55 -4.78 12.52 17.86
CA SER A 55 -3.34 12.42 18.10
C SER A 55 -2.71 11.27 17.31
N ASN A 56 -3.46 10.17 17.10
CA ASN A 56 -2.99 9.03 16.30
C ASN A 56 -3.04 9.31 14.80
N ALA A 57 -3.96 10.16 14.32
CA ALA A 57 -4.03 10.52 12.90
C ALA A 57 -2.76 11.23 12.41
N VAL A 58 -2.19 12.14 13.21
CA VAL A 58 -0.93 12.81 12.85
C VAL A 58 0.23 11.82 12.77
N ILE A 59 0.35 10.94 13.76
CA ILE A 59 1.38 9.89 13.78
C ILE A 59 1.23 8.94 12.60
N MET A 60 -0.02 8.55 12.28
CA MET A 60 -0.33 7.71 11.12
C MET A 60 0.06 8.40 9.81
N LEU A 61 -0.32 9.66 9.60
CA LEU A 61 0.06 10.42 8.40
C LEU A 61 1.58 10.50 8.24
N ILE A 62 2.32 10.71 9.33
CA ILE A 62 3.78 10.66 9.32
C ILE A 62 4.29 9.27 8.96
N GLY A 63 3.73 8.20 9.55
CA GLY A 63 4.08 6.82 9.26
C GLY A 63 3.84 6.42 7.81
N LEU A 64 2.71 6.84 7.22
CA LEU A 64 2.42 6.59 5.81
C LEU A 64 3.42 7.30 4.88
N MET A 65 3.93 8.47 5.28
CA MET A 65 4.99 9.17 4.54
C MET A 65 6.33 8.43 4.67
N GLU A 66 6.64 7.89 5.85
CA GLU A 66 7.81 7.04 6.08
C GLU A 66 7.78 5.81 5.16
N GLU A 67 6.64 5.14 5.06
CA GLU A 67 6.46 3.97 4.19
C GLU A 67 6.64 4.31 2.70
N GLU A 68 6.14 5.46 2.25
CA GLU A 68 6.36 5.94 0.88
C GLU A 68 7.84 6.25 0.61
N LEU A 69 8.52 6.89 1.57
CA LEU A 69 9.95 7.15 1.48
C LEU A 69 10.75 5.85 1.42
N PHE A 70 10.43 4.90 2.28
CA PHE A 70 11.03 3.57 2.30
C PHE A 70 10.89 2.88 0.94
N LYS A 71 9.67 2.79 0.39
CA LYS A 71 9.41 2.18 -0.93
C LYS A 71 10.19 2.87 -2.05
N ILE A 72 10.27 4.20 -2.04
CA ILE A 72 10.92 4.93 -3.13
C ILE A 72 12.44 4.82 -3.06
N ILE A 73 13.03 4.90 -1.85
CA ILE A 73 14.47 4.72 -1.64
C ILE A 73 14.86 3.29 -2.04
N MET A 74 14.12 2.29 -1.55
CA MET A 74 14.34 0.88 -1.86
C MET A 74 14.23 0.63 -3.37
N LEU A 75 13.20 1.15 -4.03
CA LEU A 75 13.03 1.06 -5.49
C LEU A 75 14.25 1.63 -6.24
N ILE A 76 14.75 2.80 -5.85
CA ILE A 76 15.91 3.44 -6.51
C ILE A 76 17.16 2.57 -6.34
N ILE A 77 17.41 2.05 -5.14
CA ILE A 77 18.54 1.16 -4.85
C ILE A 77 18.47 -0.11 -5.70
N LEU A 78 17.31 -0.78 -5.72
CA LEU A 78 17.09 -1.99 -6.49
C LEU A 78 17.26 -1.75 -7.99
N MET A 79 16.64 -0.69 -8.52
CA MET A 79 16.77 -0.32 -9.92
C MET A 79 18.24 -0.04 -10.29
N ALA A 80 18.97 0.70 -9.46
CA ALA A 80 20.38 1.00 -9.70
C ALA A 80 21.25 -0.26 -9.68
N ALA A 81 21.06 -1.14 -8.69
CA ALA A 81 21.77 -2.42 -8.59
C ALA A 81 21.49 -3.31 -9.80
N ILE A 82 20.21 -3.51 -10.16
CA ILE A 82 19.85 -4.35 -11.31
C ILE A 82 20.37 -3.75 -12.61
N TYR A 83 20.30 -2.43 -12.77
CA TYR A 83 20.86 -1.76 -13.96
C TYR A 83 22.38 -1.92 -14.01
N TYR A 84 23.07 -1.84 -12.88
CA TYR A 84 24.52 -2.01 -12.81
C TYR A 84 24.96 -3.36 -13.40
N PHE A 85 24.25 -4.45 -13.07
CA PHE A 85 24.56 -5.79 -13.56
C PHE A 85 24.02 -6.10 -14.96
N THR A 86 22.81 -5.63 -15.29
CA THR A 86 22.11 -6.03 -16.53
C THR A 86 22.32 -5.05 -17.68
N LYS A 87 22.68 -3.80 -17.38
CA LYS A 87 22.69 -2.64 -18.30
C LYS A 87 21.37 -2.43 -19.05
N ASN A 88 20.27 -3.06 -18.61
CA ASN A 88 18.97 -3.01 -19.25
C ASN A 88 17.98 -2.19 -18.42
N LYS A 89 17.62 -1.02 -18.93
CA LYS A 89 16.72 -0.08 -18.25
C LYS A 89 15.32 -0.67 -18.01
N LYS A 90 14.76 -1.38 -19.00
CA LYS A 90 13.41 -1.96 -18.89
C LYS A 90 13.40 -3.05 -17.83
N LEU A 91 14.41 -3.92 -17.85
CA LEU A 91 14.55 -5.00 -16.88
C LEU A 91 14.76 -4.47 -15.46
N SER A 92 15.61 -3.43 -15.31
CA SER A 92 15.82 -2.73 -14.03
C SER A 92 14.53 -2.19 -13.43
N VAL A 93 13.68 -1.55 -14.25
CA VAL A 93 12.38 -1.05 -13.77
C VAL A 93 11.46 -2.21 -13.37
N ILE A 94 11.29 -3.23 -14.23
CA ILE A 94 10.36 -4.33 -13.96
C ILE A 94 10.75 -5.11 -12.70
N LEU A 95 12.01 -5.54 -12.61
CA LEU A 95 12.49 -6.30 -11.47
C LEU A 95 12.62 -5.43 -10.21
N GLY A 96 13.03 -4.16 -10.35
CA GLY A 96 13.11 -3.23 -9.24
C GLY A 96 11.74 -2.99 -8.60
N VAL A 97 10.70 -2.80 -9.42
CA VAL A 97 9.32 -2.67 -8.94
C VAL A 97 8.88 -3.97 -8.27
N PHE A 98 9.04 -5.12 -8.94
CA PHE A 98 8.59 -6.40 -8.39
C PHE A 98 9.23 -6.69 -7.03
N LEU A 99 10.56 -6.60 -6.93
CA LEU A 99 11.29 -6.84 -5.67
C LEU A 99 10.93 -5.82 -4.59
N ASN A 100 10.73 -4.55 -4.94
CA ASN A 100 10.31 -3.53 -4.00
C ASN A 100 8.95 -3.87 -3.35
N LEU A 101 7.98 -4.32 -4.16
CA LEU A 101 6.67 -4.74 -3.66
C LEU A 101 6.77 -5.97 -2.75
N MET A 102 7.63 -6.95 -3.10
CA MET A 102 7.85 -8.12 -2.25
C MET A 102 8.44 -7.73 -0.90
N ILE A 103 9.51 -6.93 -0.89
CA ILE A 103 10.18 -6.48 0.33
C ILE A 103 9.21 -5.69 1.20
N PHE A 104 8.47 -4.74 0.61
CA PHE A 104 7.47 -3.96 1.31
C PHE A 104 6.41 -4.84 1.97
N GLY A 105 5.84 -5.81 1.23
CA GLY A 105 4.88 -6.75 1.78
C GLY A 105 5.47 -7.56 2.96
N LEU A 106 6.70 -8.05 2.82
CA LEU A 106 7.37 -8.82 3.88
C LEU A 106 7.68 -8.01 5.14
N CYS A 107 7.84 -6.69 5.05
CA CYS A 107 7.96 -5.82 6.23
C CYS A 107 6.71 -5.84 7.12
N HIS A 108 5.56 -6.30 6.60
CA HIS A 108 4.28 -6.34 7.31
C HIS A 108 4.00 -7.68 8.01
N LEU A 109 4.93 -8.64 7.99
CA LEU A 109 4.69 -9.98 8.54
C LEU A 109 4.19 -9.97 9.99
N SER A 110 4.80 -9.14 10.86
CA SER A 110 4.39 -9.04 12.26
C SER A 110 2.95 -8.54 12.44
N ALA A 111 2.47 -7.67 11.55
CA ALA A 111 1.12 -7.12 11.60
C ALA A 111 0.05 -8.15 11.21
N TYR A 112 0.41 -9.16 10.39
CA TYR A 112 -0.50 -10.16 9.82
C TYR A 112 -0.18 -11.59 10.25
N ASN A 113 0.26 -11.81 11.51
CA ASN A 113 0.54 -13.13 12.07
C ASN A 113 1.49 -13.99 11.20
N TYR A 114 2.47 -13.35 10.56
CA TYR A 114 3.43 -13.97 9.65
C TYR A 114 2.80 -14.66 8.43
N ASN A 115 1.62 -14.22 7.99
CA ASN A 115 0.99 -14.71 6.78
C ASN A 115 1.69 -14.19 5.52
N VAL A 116 2.71 -14.92 5.07
CA VAL A 116 3.54 -14.56 3.91
C VAL A 116 2.72 -14.35 2.64
N ILE A 117 1.71 -15.20 2.39
CA ILE A 117 0.92 -15.13 1.15
C ILE A 117 0.07 -13.85 1.15
N GLN A 118 -0.63 -13.54 2.24
CA GLN A 118 -1.39 -12.31 2.38
C GLN A 118 -0.48 -11.07 2.29
N CYS A 119 0.67 -11.09 2.97
CA CYS A 119 1.64 -10.00 2.94
C CYS A 119 2.18 -9.73 1.52
N ILE A 120 2.48 -10.78 0.74
CA ILE A 120 2.96 -10.60 -0.63
C ILE A 120 1.84 -10.18 -1.57
N VAL A 121 0.71 -10.90 -1.55
CA VAL A 121 -0.35 -10.74 -2.55
C VAL A 121 -1.22 -9.53 -2.26
N VAL A 122 -1.66 -9.33 -1.02
CA VAL A 122 -2.59 -8.25 -0.68
C VAL A 122 -1.81 -6.96 -0.38
N ILE A 123 -0.78 -7.02 0.45
CA ILE A 123 -0.07 -5.81 0.91
C ILE A 123 1.00 -5.37 -0.10
N GLY A 124 1.91 -6.27 -0.45
CA GLY A 124 3.02 -6.01 -1.36
C GLY A 124 2.53 -5.64 -2.75
N LEU A 125 1.86 -6.57 -3.45
CA LEU A 125 1.35 -6.31 -4.79
C LEU A 125 0.21 -5.29 -4.81
N GLY A 126 -0.61 -5.20 -3.76
CA GLY A 126 -1.63 -4.14 -3.64
C GLY A 126 -1.03 -2.74 -3.60
N SER A 127 0.18 -2.59 -3.08
CA SER A 127 0.93 -1.34 -3.12
C SER A 127 1.47 -0.97 -4.50
N PHE A 128 1.22 -1.77 -5.54
CA PHE A 128 1.63 -1.39 -6.89
C PHE A 128 0.99 -0.06 -7.33
N PHE A 129 -0.26 0.21 -6.95
CA PHE A 129 -0.99 1.37 -7.44
C PHE A 129 -0.45 2.69 -6.88
N ASN A 130 -0.10 2.76 -5.59
CA ASN A 130 0.56 3.95 -5.02
C ASN A 130 1.95 4.15 -5.70
N LEU A 131 2.78 3.10 -5.75
CA LEU A 131 4.10 3.16 -6.38
C LEU A 131 4.03 3.55 -7.86
N PHE A 132 3.00 3.11 -8.58
CA PHE A 132 2.78 3.47 -9.98
C PHE A 132 2.52 4.97 -10.16
N VAL A 133 1.77 5.61 -9.26
CA VAL A 133 1.59 7.06 -9.27
C VAL A 133 2.93 7.77 -9.12
N TYR A 134 3.80 7.32 -8.21
CA TYR A 134 5.16 7.85 -8.15
C TYR A 134 5.94 7.60 -9.44
N LEU A 135 5.91 6.38 -10.00
CA LEU A 135 6.63 6.06 -11.23
C LEU A 135 6.22 6.95 -12.40
N LYS A 136 4.94 7.33 -12.49
CA LYS A 136 4.38 8.13 -13.57
C LYS A 136 4.61 9.64 -13.37
N THR A 137 4.44 10.13 -12.15
CA THR A 137 4.48 11.58 -11.84
C THR A 137 5.84 12.07 -11.34
N LYS A 138 6.67 11.15 -10.83
CA LYS A 138 7.93 11.44 -10.12
C LYS A 138 7.74 12.38 -8.93
N ASN A 139 6.58 12.31 -8.27
CA ASN A 139 6.20 13.12 -7.12
C ASN A 139 5.73 12.20 -5.98
N ILE A 140 6.42 12.25 -4.84
CA ILE A 140 6.10 11.43 -3.65
C ILE A 140 4.74 11.83 -3.10
N VAL A 141 4.41 13.13 -3.11
CA VAL A 141 3.14 13.65 -2.58
C VAL A 141 1.94 13.00 -3.27
N ASN A 142 2.01 12.75 -4.59
CA ASN A 142 0.91 12.12 -5.31
C ASN A 142 0.72 10.66 -4.90
N SER A 143 1.81 9.91 -4.69
CA SER A 143 1.78 8.53 -4.20
C SER A 143 1.25 8.45 -2.77
N TYR A 144 1.74 9.35 -1.92
CA TYR A 144 1.31 9.50 -0.54
C TYR A 144 -0.18 9.80 -0.40
N ILE A 145 -0.74 10.70 -1.24
CA ILE A 145 -2.19 10.96 -1.23
C ILE A 145 -2.98 9.68 -1.54
N VAL A 146 -2.56 8.89 -2.54
CA VAL A 146 -3.22 7.60 -2.83
C VAL A 146 -3.13 6.67 -1.63
N HIS A 147 -1.96 6.57 -1.00
CA HIS A 147 -1.75 5.72 0.16
C HIS A 147 -2.66 6.12 1.34
N VAL A 148 -2.71 7.40 1.66
CA VAL A 148 -3.62 7.95 2.68
C VAL A 148 -5.07 7.65 2.34
N LEU A 149 -5.50 7.81 1.08
CA LEU A 149 -6.87 7.52 0.69
C LEU A 149 -7.22 6.03 0.85
N ILE A 150 -6.30 5.14 0.50
CA ILE A 150 -6.49 3.69 0.68
C ILE A 150 -6.66 3.39 2.17
N ASP A 151 -5.71 3.77 3.02
CA ASP A 151 -5.73 3.38 4.43
C ASP A 151 -6.85 4.07 5.22
N PHE A 152 -7.16 5.35 4.95
CA PHE A 152 -8.25 6.01 5.66
C PHE A 152 -9.63 5.56 5.20
N LEU A 153 -9.86 5.35 3.90
CA LEU A 153 -11.22 5.07 3.41
C LEU A 153 -11.50 3.58 3.34
N PHE A 154 -10.51 2.75 2.98
CA PHE A 154 -10.71 1.31 2.82
C PHE A 154 -10.76 0.59 4.17
N ASP A 155 -9.85 0.88 5.09
CA ASP A 155 -9.86 0.23 6.41
C ASP A 155 -11.07 0.68 7.24
N SER A 156 -11.51 1.93 7.10
CA SER A 156 -12.76 2.41 7.71
C SER A 156 -14.00 1.67 7.18
N ILE A 157 -14.03 1.32 5.89
CA ILE A 157 -15.13 0.53 5.30
C ILE A 157 -15.08 -0.93 5.79
N GLY A 158 -13.88 -1.53 5.89
CA GLY A 158 -13.70 -2.86 6.45
C GLY A 158 -14.21 -2.98 7.90
N ILE A 159 -13.98 -1.94 8.71
CA ILE A 159 -14.51 -1.82 10.07
C ILE A 159 -16.05 -1.79 10.07
N ILE A 160 -16.68 -1.00 9.19
CA ILE A 160 -18.15 -0.89 9.09
C ILE A 160 -18.80 -2.23 8.68
N PHE A 161 -18.23 -2.94 7.71
CA PHE A 161 -18.73 -4.26 7.31
C PHE A 161 -18.55 -5.31 8.42
N ALA A 162 -17.42 -5.30 9.13
CA ALA A 162 -17.22 -6.18 10.29
C ALA A 162 -18.28 -5.98 11.37
N PHE A 163 -18.66 -4.72 11.67
CA PHE A 163 -19.74 -4.43 12.62
C PHE A 163 -21.13 -4.89 12.15
N HIS A 164 -21.41 -4.84 10.84
CA HIS A 164 -22.67 -5.32 10.28
C HIS A 164 -22.82 -6.85 10.37
N TYR A 165 -21.74 -7.61 10.13
CA TYR A 165 -21.76 -9.08 10.22
C TYR A 165 -21.67 -9.62 11.66
N MET A 166 -21.23 -8.79 12.62
CA MET A 166 -21.23 -9.12 14.06
C MET A 166 -22.54 -8.79 14.78
N GLY A 167 -23.57 -8.30 14.08
CA GLY A 167 -24.92 -8.10 14.64
C GLY A 167 -25.01 -7.03 15.72
N VAL A 168 -24.18 -5.99 15.66
CA VAL A 168 -24.16 -4.89 16.65
C VAL A 168 -25.09 -3.73 16.27
N PHE A 169 -26.03 -3.95 15.35
CA PHE A 169 -27.24 -3.13 15.14
C PHE A 169 -28.42 -4.01 14.76
#